data_AF-A0A452SKM5-F1
#
_entry.id   AF-A0A452SKM5-F1
#
_cell.length_a   1.000
_cell.length_b   1.000
_cell.length_c   1.000
_cell.angle_alpha   90.00
_cell.angle_beta   90.00
_cell.angle_gamma   90.00
#
_symmetry.space_group_name_H-M   'P 1'
#
loop_
_entity.id
_entity.type
_entity.pdbx_description
1 polymer ?
#
loop_
_entity_poly.entity_id
_entity_poly.type
_entity_poly.pdbx_seq_one_letter_code
_entity_poly.pdbx_strand_id
1 'polypeptide(L)'
;MEGQALRDNSTVGYTMATKLLEVDPDHPVVERPRQKVEADGNDKAVKDLLVPRFERALLSSGFSPEGVQTHSDHICAHRGAPASFRLKPCL
;
A
#
# COMPACT_ATOMS: atom_id res chain seq x y z
N MET A 1 9.05 14.73 -7.45
CA MET A 1 8.98 16.18 -7.71
C MET A 1 7.75 16.48 -8.55
N GLU A 2 6.56 16.14 -8.04
CA GLU A 2 5.33 16.14 -8.85
C GLU A 2 4.45 17.38 -8.63
N GLY A 3 4.69 18.17 -7.59
CA GLY A 3 3.95 19.40 -7.29
C GLY A 3 4.42 20.65 -8.05
N GLN A 4 5.19 20.49 -9.13
CA GLN A 4 5.70 21.63 -9.92
C GLN A 4 4.76 21.93 -11.09
N ALA A 5 4.22 23.15 -11.15
CA ALA A 5 3.23 23.56 -12.15
C ALA A 5 3.76 23.58 -13.60
N LEU A 6 5.06 23.83 -13.79
CA LEU A 6 5.72 23.88 -15.11
C LEU A 6 6.56 22.63 -15.38
N ARG A 7 6.18 21.48 -14.79
CA ARG A 7 6.89 20.23 -15.02
C ARG A 7 6.55 19.67 -16.40
N ASP A 8 7.58 19.34 -17.16
CA ASP A 8 7.44 18.56 -18.38
C ASP A 8 7.22 17.07 -18.05
N ASN A 9 6.09 16.51 -18.51
CA ASN A 9 5.72 15.12 -18.23
C ASN A 9 6.53 14.09 -19.04
N SER A 10 7.34 14.50 -20.02
CA SER A 10 8.22 13.55 -20.74
C SER A 10 9.44 13.14 -19.91
N THR A 11 9.78 13.91 -18.87
CA THR A 11 10.87 13.60 -17.92
C THR A 11 10.49 12.60 -16.81
N VAL A 12 9.23 12.15 -16.76
CA VAL A 12 8.73 11.25 -15.71
C VAL A 12 9.53 9.94 -15.69
N GLY A 13 9.80 9.34 -16.85
CA GLY A 13 10.50 8.05 -16.94
C GLY A 13 11.94 8.06 -16.36
N TYR A 14 12.63 9.20 -16.43
CA TYR A 14 14.01 9.34 -15.93
C TYR A 14 14.09 9.70 -14.44
N THR A 15 12.97 10.08 -13.82
CA THR A 15 12.91 10.55 -12.42
C THR A 15 12.26 9.54 -11.47
N MET A 16 11.79 8.41 -12.00
CA MET A 16 11.23 7.32 -11.22
C MET A 16 12.35 6.46 -10.63
N ALA A 17 12.69 6.74 -9.37
CA ALA A 17 13.60 5.89 -8.61
C ALA A 17 12.90 4.59 -8.18
N THR A 18 13.67 3.50 -8.13
CA THR A 18 13.22 2.25 -7.52
C THR A 18 12.94 2.47 -6.04
N LYS A 19 11.71 2.14 -5.61
CA LYS A 19 11.31 2.22 -4.20
C LYS A 19 11.68 0.90 -3.52
N LEU A 20 12.58 0.95 -2.55
CA LEU A 20 12.96 -0.21 -1.74
C LEU A 20 12.14 -0.20 -0.43
N LEU A 21 11.51 -1.33 -0.11
CA LEU A 21 10.86 -1.52 1.19
C LEU A 21 11.82 -2.28 2.10
N GLU A 22 12.35 -1.59 3.10
CA GLU A 22 13.10 -2.24 4.17
C GLU A 22 12.12 -2.93 5.13
N VAL A 23 12.45 -4.17 5.50
CA VAL A 23 11.59 -5.02 6.32
C VAL A 23 12.44 -5.63 7.44
N ASP A 24 11.98 -5.44 8.68
CA ASP A 24 12.54 -6.13 9.84
C ASP A 24 11.97 -7.57 9.91
N PRO A 25 12.80 -8.62 9.83
CA PRO A 25 12.32 -10.00 9.78
C PRO A 25 11.77 -10.47 11.13
N ASP A 26 12.29 -9.98 12.25
CA ASP A 26 11.91 -10.42 13.61
C ASP A 26 10.58 -9.82 14.07
N HIS A 27 10.10 -8.76 13.40
CA HIS A 27 8.87 -8.11 13.76
C HIS A 27 7.65 -9.02 13.47
N PRO A 28 6.72 -9.24 14.43
CA PRO A 28 5.61 -10.23 14.39
C PRO A 28 4.57 -9.99 13.27
N VAL A 29 4.78 -8.92 12.53
CA VAL A 29 3.94 -8.39 11.48
C VAL A 29 4.40 -8.87 10.10
N VAL A 30 5.65 -9.34 10.01
CA VAL A 30 6.31 -9.95 8.85
C VAL A 30 6.34 -11.47 9.02
N GLU A 31 6.64 -11.94 10.23
CA GLU A 31 6.60 -13.36 10.62
C GLU A 31 5.27 -14.04 10.26
N ARG A 32 4.13 -13.41 10.59
CA ARG A 32 2.80 -14.00 10.33
C ARG A 32 2.49 -14.20 8.85
N PRO A 33 2.63 -13.20 7.96
CA PRO A 33 2.53 -13.41 6.52
C PRO A 33 3.54 -14.44 5.99
N ARG A 34 4.77 -14.45 6.52
CA ARG A 34 5.82 -15.38 6.09
C ARG A 34 5.44 -16.84 6.34
N GLN A 35 5.01 -17.18 7.55
CA GLN A 35 4.53 -18.53 7.89
C GLN A 35 3.35 -18.95 6.99
N LYS A 36 2.47 -17.99 6.66
CA LYS A 36 1.36 -18.24 5.75
C LYS A 36 1.80 -18.53 4.32
N VAL A 37 2.80 -17.82 3.81
CA VAL A 37 3.39 -18.07 2.48
C VAL A 37 4.12 -19.41 2.44
N GLU A 38 4.82 -19.78 3.52
CA GLU A 38 5.47 -21.09 3.64
C GLU A 38 4.45 -22.25 3.63
N ALA A 39 3.26 -22.03 4.20
CA ALA A 39 2.16 -22.99 4.18
C ALA A 39 1.40 -23.04 2.83
N ASP A 40 1.08 -21.87 2.26
CA ASP A 40 0.43 -21.72 0.95
C ASP A 40 0.83 -20.39 0.29
N GLY A 41 1.72 -20.48 -0.70
CA GLY A 41 2.23 -19.32 -1.43
C GLY A 41 1.17 -18.58 -2.27
N ASN A 42 -0.01 -19.18 -2.50
CA ASN A 42 -1.08 -18.57 -3.28
C ASN A 42 -2.30 -18.16 -2.44
N ASP A 43 -2.18 -18.20 -1.11
CA ASP A 43 -3.23 -17.76 -0.18
C ASP A 43 -3.60 -16.29 -0.47
N LYS A 44 -4.85 -16.07 -0.89
CA LYS A 44 -5.35 -14.73 -1.21
C LYS A 44 -5.20 -13.76 -0.03
N ALA A 45 -5.34 -14.27 1.20
CA ALA A 45 -5.24 -13.43 2.39
C ALA A 45 -3.81 -12.96 2.69
N VAL A 46 -2.76 -13.58 2.14
CA VAL A 46 -1.40 -13.01 2.16
C VAL A 46 -1.36 -11.69 1.38
N LYS A 47 -1.90 -11.67 0.16
CA LYS A 47 -1.94 -10.47 -0.67
C LYS A 47 -2.82 -9.38 -0.05
N ASP A 48 -3.98 -9.77 0.48
CA ASP A 48 -4.90 -8.84 1.16
C ASP A 48 -4.27 -8.24 2.45
N LEU A 49 -3.27 -8.89 3.06
CA LEU A 49 -2.53 -8.36 4.22
C LEU A 49 -1.32 -7.49 3.82
N LEU A 50 -0.56 -7.90 2.79
CA LEU A 50 0.70 -7.24 2.41
C LEU A 50 0.48 -5.98 1.58
N VAL A 51 -0.48 -5.98 0.64
CA VAL A 51 -0.74 -4.84 -0.25
C VAL A 51 -1.10 -3.57 0.56
N PRO A 52 -2.08 -3.61 1.49
CA PRO A 52 -2.45 -2.40 2.23
C PRO A 52 -1.38 -1.95 3.21
N ARG A 53 -0.48 -2.87 3.62
CA ARG A 53 0.68 -2.56 4.45
C ARG A 53 1.73 -1.80 3.67
N PHE A 54 2.03 -2.25 2.45
CA PHE A 54 2.97 -1.59 1.55
C PHE A 54 2.49 -0.18 1.19
N GLU A 55 1.23 -0.03 0.82
CA GLU A 55 0.63 1.28 0.52
C GLU A 55 0.74 2.25 1.73
N ARG A 56 0.58 1.72 2.95
CA ARG A 56 0.73 2.51 4.18
C ARG A 56 2.18 2.88 4.47
N ALA A 57 3.12 1.98 4.17
CA ALA A 57 4.56 2.26 4.27
C ALA A 57 4.98 3.35 3.27
N LEU A 58 4.45 3.31 2.04
CA LEU A 58 4.63 4.37 1.04
C LEU A 58 4.12 5.72 1.56
N LEU A 59 2.89 5.76 2.07
CA LEU A 59 2.30 6.98 2.64
C LEU A 59 3.15 7.54 3.80
N SER A 60 3.56 6.68 4.73
CA SER A 60 4.39 7.10 5.88
C SER A 60 5.78 7.58 5.48
N SER A 61 6.32 7.10 4.36
CA SER A 61 7.62 7.51 3.82
C SER A 61 7.53 8.71 2.87
N GLY A 62 6.35 9.32 2.74
CA GLY A 62 6.14 10.51 1.93
C GLY A 62 5.93 10.23 0.43
N PHE A 63 5.68 8.98 0.04
CA PHE A 63 5.31 8.61 -1.31
C PHE A 63 3.79 8.52 -1.47
N SER A 64 3.30 9.02 -2.60
CA SER A 64 1.90 8.83 -2.99
C SER A 64 1.67 7.37 -3.42
N PRO A 65 0.60 6.71 -2.94
CA PRO A 65 0.15 5.43 -3.48
C PRO A 65 -0.51 5.64 -4.85
N GLU A 66 -0.55 4.60 -5.68
CA GLU A 66 -1.10 4.69 -7.05
C GLU A 66 -2.63 4.96 -7.07
N GLY A 67 -3.36 4.49 -6.06
CA GLY A 67 -4.81 4.65 -5.99
C GLY A 67 -5.32 4.85 -4.57
N VAL A 68 -5.66 6.11 -4.22
CA VAL A 68 -6.21 6.46 -2.89
C VAL A 68 -7.55 5.74 -2.62
N GLN A 69 -8.40 5.62 -3.64
CA GLN A 69 -9.68 4.93 -3.53
C GLN A 69 -9.48 3.43 -3.28
N THR A 70 -8.61 2.77 -4.05
CA THR A 70 -8.28 1.36 -3.90
C THR A 70 -7.68 1.04 -2.54
N HIS A 71 -6.76 1.88 -2.06
CA HIS A 71 -6.20 1.77 -0.70
C HIS A 71 -7.30 1.86 0.37
N SER A 72 -8.23 2.80 0.20
CA SER A 72 -9.36 2.98 1.12
C SER A 72 -10.29 1.76 1.12
N ASP A 73 -10.60 1.22 -0.05
CA ASP A 73 -11.43 0.01 -0.20
C ASP A 73 -10.78 -1.21 0.48
N HIS A 74 -9.46 -1.39 0.33
CA HIS A 74 -8.72 -2.45 1.01
C HIS A 74 -8.77 -2.33 2.54
N ILE A 75 -8.62 -1.12 3.08
CA ILE A 75 -8.72 -0.87 4.53
C ILE A 75 -10.14 -1.16 5.03
N CYS A 76 -11.16 -0.73 4.29
CA CYS A 76 -12.56 -0.94 4.66
C CYS A 76 -12.94 -2.42 4.64
N ALA A 77 -12.46 -3.17 3.64
CA ALA A 77 -12.64 -4.61 3.55
C ALA A 77 -12.00 -5.34 4.73
N HIS A 78 -10.76 -4.97 5.10
CA HIS A 78 -10.06 -5.59 6.24
C HIS A 78 -10.73 -5.27 7.60
N ARG A 79 -11.33 -4.08 7.76
CA ARG A 79 -12.00 -3.69 9.01
C ARG A 79 -13.41 -4.27 9.16
N GLY A 80 -13.93 -4.99 8.16
CA GLY A 80 -15.31 -5.48 8.17
C GLY A 80 -16.35 -4.35 8.27
N ALA A 81 -15.98 -3.14 7.84
CA ALA A 81 -16.83 -1.96 8.00
C ALA A 81 -17.99 -2.00 6.99
N PRO A 82 -19.22 -1.65 7.38
CA PRO A 82 -20.35 -1.62 6.46
C PRO A 82 -20.07 -0.58 5.35
N ALA A 83 -20.47 -0.92 4.12
CA ALA A 83 -20.34 -0.08 2.94
C ALA A 83 -20.94 1.34 3.09
N SER A 84 -21.75 1.57 4.13
CA SER A 84 -22.29 2.86 4.56
C SER A 84 -21.22 3.91 4.92
N PHE A 85 -19.96 3.52 5.13
CA PHE A 85 -18.83 4.46 5.30
C PHE A 85 -18.19 4.93 3.98
N ARG A 86 -18.64 4.44 2.81
CA ARG A 86 -18.07 4.78 1.48
C ARG A 86 -18.11 6.26 1.09
N LEU A 87 -18.84 7.11 1.81
CA LEU A 87 -19.04 8.51 1.41
C LEU A 87 -18.82 9.51 2.54
N LYS A 88 -18.30 9.09 3.70
CA LYS A 88 -17.75 10.08 4.64
C LYS A 88 -16.28 10.20 4.31
N PRO A 89 -15.88 11.27 3.60
CA PRO A 89 -14.48 11.51 3.38
C PRO A 89 -13.82 11.52 4.76
N CYS A 90 -12.65 10.88 4.88
CA CYS A 90 -11.74 11.18 5.96
C CYS A 90 -11.14 12.58 5.72
N LEU A 91 -12.01 13.58 5.50
CA LEU A 91 -11.91 15.04 5.58
C LEU A 91 -13.24 15.65 5.10
#